data_AF-A0A920V8Y6-F1
#
_entry.id   AF-A0A920V8Y6-F1
#
_cell.length_a   1.000
_cell.length_b   1.000
_cell.length_c   1.000
_cell.angle_alpha   90.00
_cell.angle_beta   90.00
_cell.angle_gamma   90.00
#
_symmetry.space_group_name_H-M   'P 1'
#
loop_
_entity.id
_entity.type
_entity.pdbx_description
1 polymer ?
#
loop_
_entity_poly.entity_id
_entity_poly.type
_entity_poly.pdbx_seq_one_letter_code
_entity_poly.pdbx_strand_id
1 'polypeptide(L)'
;MIYLSVLLETLKKFGSLMSGLSGIVSFDREDDFLDNLPAKYRSMTIDDINTAAERYIDPSIWTWVIVGDLSKIEQGIRENRFREKRNF
;
A
#
# COMPACT_ATOMS: atom_id res chain seq x y z
N MET A 1 15.49 -33.16 7.50
CA MET A 1 14.47 -32.22 6.99
C MET A 1 14.52 -30.81 7.61
N ILE A 2 15.41 -30.52 8.57
CA ILE A 2 15.55 -29.18 9.20
C ILE A 2 16.41 -28.22 8.36
N TYR A 3 17.44 -28.72 7.67
CA TYR A 3 18.32 -27.88 6.83
C TYR A 3 17.60 -27.16 5.69
N LEU A 4 16.59 -27.82 5.08
CA LEU A 4 15.86 -27.26 3.94
C LEU A 4 14.96 -26.09 4.37
N SER A 5 14.33 -26.15 5.56
CA SER A 5 13.50 -25.04 6.05
C SER A 5 14.35 -23.83 6.43
N VAL A 6 15.49 -24.04 7.10
CA VAL A 6 16.42 -22.95 7.47
C VAL A 6 16.99 -22.26 6.23
N LEU A 7 17.34 -23.03 5.19
CA LEU A 7 17.80 -22.47 3.92
C LEU A 7 16.74 -21.61 3.25
N LEU A 8 15.49 -22.10 3.18
CA LEU A 8 14.38 -21.35 2.59
C LEU A 8 14.08 -20.05 3.36
N GLU A 9 14.10 -20.07 4.68
CA GLU A 9 13.95 -18.86 5.48
C GLU A 9 15.10 -17.86 5.26
N THR A 10 16.33 -18.36 5.15
CA THR A 10 17.51 -17.53 4.90
C THR A 10 17.45 -16.86 3.54
N LEU A 11 17.06 -17.60 2.49
CA LEU A 11 16.87 -17.07 1.14
C LEU A 11 15.78 -15.98 1.10
N LYS A 12 14.66 -16.18 1.81
CA LYS A 12 13.61 -15.16 1.94
C LYS A 12 14.13 -13.89 2.61
N LYS A 13 14.87 -14.02 3.72
CA LYS A 13 15.46 -12.87 4.43
C LYS A 13 16.45 -12.10 3.55
N PHE A 14 17.32 -12.81 2.83
CA PHE A 14 18.26 -12.20 1.91
C PHE A 14 17.54 -11.47 0.77
N GLY A 15 16.52 -12.07 0.17
CA GLY A 15 15.70 -11.44 -0.85
C GLY A 15 15.04 -10.14 -0.37
N SER A 16 14.47 -10.14 0.85
CA SER A 16 13.89 -8.94 1.44
C SER A 16 14.91 -7.83 1.69
N LEU A 17 16.12 -8.20 2.17
CA LEU A 17 17.19 -7.23 2.39
C LEU A 17 17.67 -6.60 1.07
N MET A 18 17.90 -7.41 0.05
CA MET A 18 18.31 -6.93 -1.27
C MET A 18 17.26 -6.02 -1.91
N SER A 19 15.98 -6.35 -1.74
CA SER A 19 14.87 -5.48 -2.18
C SER A 19 14.88 -4.13 -1.46
N GLY A 20 15.11 -4.12 -0.15
CA GLY A 20 15.23 -2.91 0.66
C GLY A 20 16.38 -2.01 0.18
N LEU A 21 17.58 -2.58 0.02
CA LEU A 21 18.76 -1.85 -0.44
C LEU A 21 18.59 -1.30 -1.87
N SER A 22 18.02 -2.11 -2.77
CA SER A 22 17.69 -1.65 -4.13
C SER A 22 16.75 -0.44 -4.11
N GLY A 23 15.77 -0.44 -3.19
CA GLY A 23 14.86 0.69 -2.99
C GLY A 23 15.55 1.95 -2.45
N ILE A 24 16.59 1.84 -1.62
CA ILE A 24 17.37 2.99 -1.17
C ILE A 24 18.01 3.68 -2.38
N VAL A 25 18.73 2.92 -3.21
CA VAL A 25 19.42 3.45 -4.40
C VAL A 25 18.43 3.97 -5.45
N SER A 26 17.37 3.21 -5.74
CA SER A 26 16.43 3.53 -6.83
C SER A 26 15.62 4.80 -6.57
N PHE A 27 15.43 5.16 -5.30
CA PHE A 27 14.63 6.31 -4.89
C PHE A 27 15.46 7.39 -4.18
N ASP A 28 16.80 7.33 -4.30
CA ASP A 28 17.74 8.30 -3.70
C ASP A 28 17.44 8.56 -2.21
N ARG A 29 17.24 7.48 -1.44
CA ARG A 29 16.95 7.56 -0.01
C ARG A 29 18.25 7.64 0.79
N GLU A 30 18.15 8.21 1.99
CA GLU A 30 19.25 8.21 2.95
C GLU A 30 19.67 6.78 3.31
N ASP A 31 20.97 6.58 3.57
CA ASP A 31 21.54 5.26 3.86
C ASP A 31 20.94 4.61 5.11
N ASP A 32 20.51 5.42 6.08
CA ASP A 32 19.88 5.00 7.34
C ASP A 32 18.34 4.86 7.24
N PHE A 33 17.78 4.95 6.01
CA PHE A 33 16.35 4.92 5.77
C PHE A 33 15.66 3.72 6.44
N LEU A 34 16.26 2.52 6.34
CA LEU A 34 15.68 1.30 6.91
C LEU A 34 15.74 1.27 8.44
N ASP A 35 16.76 1.90 9.03
CA ASP A 35 16.94 1.98 10.49
C ASP A 35 15.93 2.96 11.12
N ASN A 36 15.67 4.07 10.44
CA ASN A 36 14.75 5.11 10.90
C ASN A 36 13.27 4.82 10.61
N LEU A 37 12.98 3.96 9.63
CA LEU A 37 11.61 3.68 9.18
C LEU A 37 10.65 3.23 10.30
N PRO A 38 11.02 2.33 11.23
CA PRO A 38 10.13 1.90 12.30
C PRO A 38 9.77 3.03 13.26
N ALA A 39 10.71 3.91 13.59
CA ALA A 39 10.47 5.06 14.45
C ALA A 39 9.52 6.04 13.76
N LYS A 40 9.78 6.34 12.48
CA LYS A 40 8.93 7.20 11.65
C LYS A 40 7.48 6.71 11.57
N TYR A 41 7.25 5.41 11.40
CA TYR A 41 5.89 4.87 11.36
C TYR A 41 5.17 4.92 12.71
N ARG A 42 5.89 4.69 13.81
CA ARG A 42 5.31 4.73 15.16
C ARG A 42 4.99 6.14 15.63
N SER A 43 5.65 7.15 15.10
CA SER A 43 5.42 8.55 15.46
C SER A 43 4.26 9.20 14.70
N MET A 44 3.71 8.55 13.67
CA MET A 44 2.59 9.10 12.89
C MET A 44 1.31 9.17 13.72
N THR A 45 0.64 10.31 13.67
CA THR A 45 -0.67 10.52 14.29
C THR A 45 -1.80 10.35 13.28
N ILE A 46 -3.04 10.25 13.79
CA ILE A 46 -4.24 10.23 12.94
C ILE A 46 -4.36 11.55 12.16
N ASP A 47 -4.01 12.68 12.78
CA ASP A 47 -4.08 14.00 12.14
C ASP A 47 -3.09 14.12 10.98
N ASP A 48 -1.89 13.54 11.09
CA ASP A 48 -0.91 13.47 9.98
C ASP A 48 -1.49 12.69 8.79
N ILE A 49 -2.17 11.56 9.08
CA ILE A 49 -2.79 10.72 8.06
C ILE A 49 -3.94 11.45 7.37
N ASN A 50 -4.82 12.09 8.14
CA ASN A 50 -5.95 12.85 7.61
C ASN A 50 -5.47 14.01 6.73
N THR A 51 -4.47 14.77 7.20
CA THR A 51 -3.88 15.88 6.45
C THR A 51 -3.26 15.40 5.13
N ALA A 52 -2.55 14.27 5.14
CA ALA A 52 -1.99 13.69 3.93
C ALA A 52 -3.07 13.20 2.96
N ALA A 53 -4.14 12.59 3.48
CA ALA A 53 -5.27 12.14 2.67
C ALA A 53 -5.96 13.32 1.98
N GLU A 54 -6.29 14.38 2.71
CA GLU A 54 -6.90 15.59 2.14
C GLU A 54 -6.04 16.25 1.06
N ARG A 55 -4.71 16.20 1.22
CA ARG A 55 -3.78 16.82 0.26
C ARG A 55 -3.59 16.01 -1.02
N TYR A 56 -3.45 14.68 -0.90
CA TYR A 56 -2.97 13.85 -2.02
C TYR A 56 -4.04 12.93 -2.61
N ILE A 57 -5.17 12.73 -1.92
CA ILE A 57 -6.26 11.91 -2.41
C ILE A 57 -7.35 12.83 -2.95
N ASP A 58 -7.54 12.79 -4.28
CA ASP A 58 -8.71 13.37 -4.95
C ASP A 58 -9.65 12.25 -5.39
N PRO A 59 -10.75 12.00 -4.65
CA PRO A 59 -11.73 10.98 -5.02
C PRO A 59 -12.48 11.27 -6.32
N SER A 60 -12.44 12.50 -6.83
CA SER A 60 -13.20 12.91 -8.02
C SER A 60 -12.63 12.33 -9.32
N ILE A 61 -11.34 11.98 -9.32
CA ILE A 61 -10.60 11.45 -10.48
C ILE A 61 -10.39 9.93 -10.43
N TRP A 62 -11.02 9.23 -9.49
CA TRP A 62 -10.83 7.79 -9.34
C TRP A 62 -11.49 6.99 -10.45
N THR A 63 -10.70 6.08 -11.05
CA THR A 63 -11.20 5.10 -12.02
C THR A 63 -11.41 3.76 -11.32
N TRP A 64 -12.63 3.22 -11.43
CA TRP A 64 -13.00 1.94 -10.84
C TRP A 64 -13.04 0.85 -11.91
N VAL A 65 -12.39 -0.28 -11.63
CA VAL A 65 -12.49 -1.49 -12.45
C VAL A 65 -13.29 -2.52 -11.66
N ILE A 66 -14.43 -2.92 -12.18
CA ILE A 66 -15.35 -3.88 -11.54
C ILE A 66 -15.41 -5.12 -12.43
N VAL A 67 -15.11 -6.29 -11.85
CA VAL A 67 -15.06 -7.57 -12.56
C VAL A 67 -16.13 -8.49 -12.01
N GLY A 68 -17.03 -8.94 -12.87
CA GLY A 68 -18.12 -9.84 -12.52
C GLY A 68 -19.08 -10.07 -13.67
N ASP A 69 -20.18 -10.77 -13.39
CA ASP A 69 -21.26 -11.00 -14.34
C ASP A 69 -22.06 -9.70 -14.53
N LEU A 70 -21.90 -9.07 -15.70
CA LEU A 70 -22.52 -7.78 -16.03
C LEU A 70 -24.04 -7.79 -15.79
N SER A 71 -24.71 -8.90 -16.13
CA SER A 71 -26.16 -9.05 -15.99
C SER A 71 -26.65 -8.94 -14.55
N LYS A 72 -25.78 -9.23 -13.57
CA LYS A 72 -26.10 -9.20 -12.15
C LYS A 72 -25.73 -7.90 -11.46
N ILE A 73 -24.73 -7.18 -12.00
CA ILE A 73 -24.10 -6.06 -11.29
C ILE A 73 -24.38 -4.69 -11.92
N GLU A 74 -24.73 -4.62 -13.21
CA GLU A 74 -24.87 -3.35 -13.92
C GLU A 74 -25.90 -2.42 -13.28
N GLN A 75 -27.09 -2.95 -12.98
CA GLN A 75 -28.18 -2.16 -12.41
C GLN A 75 -27.76 -1.54 -11.07
N GLY A 76 -27.21 -2.35 -10.16
CA GLY A 76 -26.77 -1.89 -8.84
C GLY A 76 -25.65 -0.84 -8.91
N ILE A 77 -24.76 -0.94 -9.90
CA ILE A 77 -23.66 0.02 -10.11
C ILE A 77 -24.18 1.35 -10.67
N ARG A 78 -25.16 1.31 -11.58
CA ARG A 78 -25.71 2.52 -12.22
C ARG A 78 -26.66 3.27 -11.30
N GLU A 79 -27.48 2.55 -10.53
CA GLU A 79 -28.45 3.12 -9.59
C GLU A 79 -27.76 3.69 -8.35
N ASN A 80 -26.83 2.93 -7.77
CA ASN A 80 -25.99 3.44 -6.69
C ASN A 80 -24.79 4.11 -7.33
N ARG A 81 -24.93 5.38 -7.73
CA ARG A 81 -23.76 6.19 -8.10
C ARG A 81 -22.74 6.05 -6.97
N PHE A 82 -21.64 5.30 -7.20
CA PHE A 82 -20.55 5.07 -6.24
C PHE A 82 -19.96 6.37 -5.67
N ARG A 83 -20.31 7.50 -6.29
CA ARG A 83 -19.98 8.88 -5.90
C ARG A 83 -20.68 9.37 -4.61
N GLU A 84 -21.81 8.82 -4.19
CA GLU A 84 -22.70 9.50 -3.23
C GLU A 84 -22.62 8.99 -1.77
N LYS A 85 -21.79 7.98 -1.45
CA LYS A 85 -21.78 7.34 -0.12
C LYS A 85 -20.46 7.38 0.66
N ARG A 86 -19.67 8.45 0.58
CA ARG A 86 -18.50 8.63 1.47
C ARG A 86 -18.49 10.01 2.11
N ASN A 87 -19.29 10.17 3.15
CA ASN A 87 -19.01 11.15 4.21
C ASN A 87 -17.92 10.52 5.08
N PHE A 88 -16.69 11.02 4.96
CA PHE A 88 -15.71 10.93 6.03
C PHE A 88 -15.88 12.16 6.92
#